data_AF-A0A1Y3ERG1-F1
#
_entry.id   AF-A0A1Y3ERG1-F1
#
_cell.length_a   1.000
_cell.length_b   1.000
_cell.length_c   1.000
_cell.angle_alpha   90.00
_cell.angle_beta   90.00
_cell.angle_gamma   90.00
#
_symmetry.space_group_name_H-M   'P 1'
#
loop_
_entity.id
_entity.type
_entity.pdbx_description
1 polymer ?
#
loop_
_entity_poly.entity_id
_entity_poly.type
_entity_poly.pdbx_seq_one_letter_code
_entity_poly.pdbx_strand_id
1 'polypeptide(L)' 'MDGISFFVNGTKINFPFSPYPAQKAIMDRTLRTLKHSQNCLVESPTGTGKSLALLCAALAWQREFSSIPPI' A
#
# COMPACT_ATOMS: atom_id res chain seq x y z
N MET A 1 -11.00 1.54 -15.23
CA MET A 1 -9.64 0.96 -15.12
C MET A 1 -9.80 -0.32 -14.32
N ASP A 2 -9.77 -1.46 -14.99
CA ASP A 2 -10.12 -2.77 -14.44
C ASP A 2 -9.00 -3.34 -13.56
N GLY A 3 -8.79 -2.72 -12.41
CA GLY A 3 -7.90 -3.23 -11.37
C GLY A 3 -8.62 -4.16 -10.40
N ILE A 4 -7.85 -4.95 -9.65
CA ILE A 4 -8.38 -5.76 -8.55
C ILE A 4 -8.36 -4.97 -7.24
N SER A 5 -9.36 -5.23 -6.39
CA SER A 5 -9.43 -4.70 -5.03
C SER A 5 -9.18 -5.82 -4.02
N PHE A 6 -8.33 -5.58 -3.05
CA PHE A 6 -8.09 -6.49 -1.94
C PHE A 6 -7.74 -5.72 -0.67
N PHE A 7 -7.77 -6.41 0.47
CA PHE A 7 -7.44 -5.80 1.77
C PHE A 7 -6.03 -6.16 2.21
N VAL A 8 -5.32 -5.18 2.74
CA VAL A 8 -4.03 -5.35 3.42
C VAL A 8 -4.08 -4.56 4.72
N ASN A 9 -3.82 -5.19 5.87
CA ASN A 9 -3.91 -4.56 7.19
C ASN A 9 -5.23 -3.79 7.44
N GLY A 10 -6.35 -4.32 6.98
CA GLY A 10 -7.67 -3.68 7.08
C GLY A 10 -7.92 -2.55 6.08
N THR A 11 -6.92 -2.13 5.32
CA THR A 11 -7.01 -1.05 4.31
C THR A 11 -7.33 -1.64 2.94
N LYS A 12 -8.35 -1.09 2.25
CA LYS A 12 -8.71 -1.50 0.89
C LYS A 12 -7.73 -0.88 -0.12
N ILE A 13 -7.00 -1.73 -0.84
CA ILE A 13 -6.08 -1.32 -1.91
C ILE A 13 -6.68 -1.66 -3.27
N ASN A 14 -6.66 -0.68 -4.17
CA ASN A 14 -6.95 -0.89 -5.59
C ASN A 14 -5.62 -1.02 -6.34
N PHE A 15 -5.41 -2.13 -7.03
CA PHE A 15 -4.18 -2.41 -7.77
C PHE A 15 -4.49 -2.82 -9.21
N PRO A 16 -3.74 -2.36 -10.22
CA PRO A 16 -4.11 -2.56 -11.63
C PRO A 16 -4.00 -4.02 -12.13
N PHE A 17 -3.34 -4.91 -11.40
CA PHE A 17 -3.16 -6.33 -11.76
C PHE A 17 -3.04 -7.20 -10.50
N SER A 18 -2.90 -8.53 -10.64
CA SER A 18 -2.65 -9.39 -9.48
C SER A 18 -1.27 -9.12 -8.89
N PRO A 19 -1.16 -8.67 -7.62
CA PRO A 19 0.13 -8.29 -7.04
C PRO A 19 0.97 -9.51 -6.69
N TYR A 20 2.26 -9.41 -6.99
CA TYR A 20 3.25 -10.39 -6.56
C TYR A 20 3.39 -10.41 -5.02
N PRO A 21 3.84 -11.52 -4.42
CA PRO A 21 4.08 -11.60 -2.97
C PRO A 21 4.97 -10.47 -2.44
N ALA A 22 6.02 -10.10 -3.18
CA ALA A 22 6.90 -8.98 -2.82
C ALA A 22 6.16 -7.63 -2.82
N GLN A 23 5.23 -7.40 -3.77
CA GLN A 23 4.43 -6.17 -3.80
C GLN A 23 3.44 -6.11 -2.63
N LYS A 24 2.82 -7.24 -2.28
CA LYS A 24 1.97 -7.33 -1.09
C LYS A 24 2.76 -7.03 0.19
N ALA A 25 3.99 -7.54 0.30
CA ALA A 25 4.88 -7.25 1.43
C ALA A 25 5.25 -5.76 1.52
N ILE A 26 5.51 -5.10 0.38
CA ILE A 26 5.74 -3.64 0.34
C ILE A 26 4.50 -2.91 0.85
N MET A 27 3.31 -3.21 0.29
CA MET A 27 2.06 -2.55 0.68
C MET A 27 1.77 -2.73 2.17
N ASP A 28 1.94 -3.95 2.67
CA ASP A 28 1.77 -4.29 4.07
C ASP A 28 2.70 -3.47 4.98
N ARG A 29 3.99 -3.44 4.65
CA ARG A 29 4.99 -2.73 5.46
C ARG A 29 4.79 -1.22 5.41
N THR A 30 4.48 -0.67 4.24
CA THR A 30 4.13 0.75 4.06
C THR A 30 2.92 1.12 4.93
N LEU A 31 1.84 0.34 4.88
CA LEU A 31 0.64 0.63 5.67
C LEU A 31 0.90 0.58 7.18
N ARG A 32 1.66 -0.41 7.66
CA ARG A 32 2.05 -0.45 9.09
C ARG A 32 2.88 0.77 9.47
N THR A 33 3.86 1.11 8.64
CA THR A 33 4.77 2.23 8.89
C THR A 33 4.02 3.56 8.98
N LEU A 34 3.10 3.81 8.04
CA LEU A 34 2.25 5.00 8.04
C LEU A 34 1.28 5.04 9.23
N LYS A 35 0.66 3.90 9.60
CA LYS A 35 -0.23 3.82 10.77
C LYS A 35 0.48 4.10 12.11
N HIS A 36 1.78 3.83 12.21
CA HIS A 36 2.56 4.04 13.44
C HIS A 36 3.46 5.28 13.38
N SER A 37 3.36 6.11 12.33
CA SER A 37 4.22 7.28 12.13
C SER A 37 5.73 6.96 12.22
N GLN A 38 6.14 5.82 11.64
CA GLN A 38 7.53 5.34 11.64
C GLN A 38 8.21 5.50 10.28
N ASN A 39 9.50 5.18 10.22
CA ASN A 39 10.25 5.03 8.97
C ASN A 39 10.48 3.54 8.67
N CYS A 40 10.56 3.18 7.40
CA CYS A 40 10.84 1.82 6.98
C CYS A 40 11.80 1.75 5.80
N LEU A 41 12.79 0.87 5.91
CA LEU A 41 13.66 0.48 4.80
C LEU A 41 13.13 -0.82 4.19
N VAL A 42 12.65 -0.75 2.94
CA VAL A 42 12.09 -1.91 2.23
C VAL A 42 13.01 -2.33 1.10
N GLU A 43 13.64 -3.50 1.25
CA GLU A 43 14.40 -4.13 0.18
C GLU A 43 13.48 -5.02 -0.66
N SER A 44 13.58 -4.90 -1.98
CA SER A 44 12.87 -5.78 -2.91
C SER A 44 13.70 -6.01 -4.17
N PRO A 45 13.65 -7.21 -4.76
CA PRO A 45 14.34 -7.51 -6.02
C PRO A 45 13.92 -6.55 -7.15
N THR A 46 14.87 -6.20 -8.02
CA THR A 46 14.69 -5.30 -9.15
C THR A 46 13.66 -5.84 -10.17
N GLY A 47 12.96 -4.94 -10.87
CA GLY A 47 11.99 -5.31 -11.91
C GLY A 47 10.57 -5.68 -11.44
N THR A 48 10.26 -5.62 -10.14
CA THR A 48 8.98 -6.11 -9.59
C THR A 48 7.89 -5.03 -9.38
N GLY A 49 8.02 -3.84 -9.96
CA GLY A 49 6.97 -2.80 -9.87
C GLY A 49 6.79 -2.19 -8.46
N LYS A 50 7.88 -2.02 -7.70
CA LYS A 50 7.89 -1.43 -6.34
C LYS A 50 7.17 -0.10 -6.24
N SER A 51 7.46 0.82 -7.15
CA SER A 51 6.93 2.18 -7.11
C SER A 51 5.41 2.18 -7.19
N LEU A 52 4.84 1.28 -8.00
CA LEU A 52 3.40 1.13 -8.12
C LEU A 52 2.79 0.57 -6.83
N ALA A 53 3.41 -0.46 -6.23
CA ALA A 53 2.95 -1.03 -4.96
C ALA A 53 2.97 0.01 -3.82
N LEU A 54 4.05 0.79 -3.73
CA LEU A 54 4.21 1.87 -2.77
C LEU A 54 3.16 2.97 -2.96
N LEU A 55 2.97 3.42 -4.21
CA LEU A 55 1.98 4.46 -4.54
C LEU A 55 0.56 4.03 -4.21
N CYS A 56 0.17 2.81 -4.61
CA CYS A 56 -1.17 2.29 -4.33
C CYS A 56 -1.42 2.13 -2.82
N ALA A 57 -0.42 1.71 -2.04
CA ALA A 57 -0.53 1.65 -0.58
C ALA A 57 -0.67 3.05 0.04
N ALA A 58 0.12 4.02 -0.39
CA ALA A 58 0.05 5.40 0.11
C ALA A 58 -1.30 6.06 -0.20
N LEU A 59 -1.80 5.91 -1.44
CA LEU A 59 -3.12 6.43 -1.83
C LEU A 59 -4.26 5.75 -1.06
N ALA A 60 -4.18 4.43 -0.84
CA ALA A 60 -5.16 3.70 -0.05
C ALA A 60 -5.21 4.21 1.40
N TRP A 61 -4.03 4.37 2.01
CA TRP A 61 -3.90 4.96 3.35
C TRP A 61 -4.48 6.37 3.40
N GLN A 62 -4.14 7.24 2.45
CA GLN A 62 -4.64 8.61 2.41
C GLN A 62 -6.17 8.67 2.29
N ARG A 63 -6.78 7.77 1.51
CA ARG A 63 -8.25 7.71 1.36
C ARG A 63 -8.93 7.30 2.66
N GLU A 64 -8.36 6.35 3.39
CA GLU A 64 -8.87 5.91 4.70
C GLU A 64 -8.68 6.99 5.78
N PHE A 65 -7.54 7.69 5.76
CA PHE A 65 -7.27 8.78 6.70
C PHE A 65 -8.07 10.05 6.40
N SER A 66 -8.30 10.40 5.14
CA SER A 66 -9.10 11.58 4.77
C SER A 66 -10.58 11.44 5.15
N SER A 67 -11.08 10.21 5.27
CA SER A 67 -12.42 9.96 5.82
C SER A 67 -12.53 10.14 7.34
N ILE A 68 -11.43 10.42 8.04
CA ILE A 68 -11.42 10.79 9.46
C ILE A 68 -11.35 12.33 9.50
N PRO A 69 -12.36 13.03 10.04
CA PRO A 69 -12.29 14.48 10.14
C PRO A 69 -11.06 14.88 10.98
N PRO A 70 -10.29 15.90 10.56
CA PRO A 70 -9.24 16.45 11.40
C PRO A 70 -9.88 16.99 12.68
N ILE A 71 -9.30 16.62 13.83
CA ILE A 71 -9.71 17.07 15.17
C ILE A 71 -9.46 18.58 15.29
#